data_AF-A0A2J7QDR9-F1
#
_entry.id   AF-A0A2J7QDR9-F1
#
_cell.length_a   1.000
_cell.length_b   1.000
_cell.length_c   1.000
_cell.angle_alpha   90.00
_cell.angle_beta   90.00
_cell.angle_gamma   90.00
#
_symmetry.space_group_name_H-M   'P 1'
#
loop_
_entity.id
_entity.type
_entity.pdbx_description
1 polymer ?
#
loop_
_entity_poly.entity_id
_entity_poly.type
_entity_poly.pdbx_seq_one_letter_code
_entity_poly.pdbx_strand_id
1 'polypeptide(L)'
;MQGFVETFKDRYTAPVSLFLMIFRCVSKMSGCKRKHVVLSIQQKLEIINQLGKRGVVKQLAMQYGIGEQTVRDLKKQKNQFITNEDNEIHGFTGFSENERAIELTKLANQVPGGEEVNEENIREWFDCDSC
;
A
#
# COMPACT_ATOMS: atom_id res chain seq x y z
N MET A 1 69.11 27.20 -30.80
CA MET A 1 69.24 26.58 -29.47
C MET A 1 68.08 27.09 -28.62
N GLN A 2 66.88 26.52 -28.79
CA GLN A 2 66.25 25.55 -27.86
C GLN A 2 66.11 26.15 -26.46
N GLY A 3 64.91 26.64 -26.10
CA GLY A 3 63.85 25.90 -25.40
C GLY A 3 63.54 26.73 -24.13
N PHE A 4 62.37 26.77 -23.51
CA PHE A 4 61.28 25.83 -23.37
C PHE A 4 60.12 26.65 -22.77
N VAL A 5 58.99 26.70 -23.46
CA VAL A 5 57.78 27.38 -22.98
C VAL A 5 57.11 26.41 -22.01
N GLU A 6 57.40 26.51 -20.73
CA GLU A 6 56.79 25.63 -19.73
C GLU A 6 55.40 26.18 -19.37
N THR A 7 54.42 25.76 -20.15
CA THR A 7 53.00 25.95 -19.89
C THR A 7 52.63 25.26 -18.58
N PHE A 8 52.37 26.04 -17.53
CA PHE A 8 51.83 25.59 -16.26
C PHE A 8 50.35 25.21 -16.42
N LYS A 9 50.09 24.15 -17.18
CA LYS A 9 48.79 23.56 -17.42
C LYS A 9 48.94 22.09 -17.05
N ASP A 10 48.55 21.75 -15.81
CA ASP A 10 48.14 20.43 -15.36
C ASP A 10 48.39 20.28 -13.85
N ARG A 11 47.43 20.73 -13.04
CA ARG A 11 47.34 20.32 -11.64
C ARG A 11 45.99 19.74 -11.23
N TYR A 12 45.14 19.34 -12.18
CA TYR A 12 43.92 18.57 -11.90
C TYR A 12 43.50 17.65 -13.05
N THR A 13 44.43 16.84 -13.60
CA THR A 13 44.02 15.65 -14.34
C THR A 13 44.02 14.50 -13.34
N ALA A 14 42.93 14.41 -12.56
CA ALA A 14 42.64 13.18 -11.85
C ALA A 14 42.63 12.06 -12.91
N PRO A 15 43.32 10.92 -12.70
CA PRO A 15 43.30 9.86 -13.67
C PRO A 15 41.83 9.48 -13.90
N VAL A 16 41.43 9.31 -15.16
CA VAL A 16 40.09 8.81 -15.52
C VAL A 16 39.71 7.55 -14.73
N SER A 17 40.70 6.83 -14.18
CA SER A 17 40.49 5.71 -13.25
C SER A 17 39.89 6.11 -11.89
N LEU A 18 40.19 7.29 -11.34
CA LEU A 18 39.58 7.77 -10.09
C LEU A 18 38.14 8.22 -10.31
N PHE A 19 37.85 8.83 -11.48
CA PHE A 19 36.49 9.15 -11.89
C PHE A 19 35.66 7.88 -12.12
N LEU A 20 36.25 6.83 -12.70
CA LEU A 20 35.61 5.52 -12.84
C LEU A 20 35.49 4.74 -11.52
N MET A 21 36.39 4.92 -10.55
CA MET A 21 36.28 4.29 -9.23
C MET A 21 35.07 4.79 -8.44
N ILE A 22 34.74 6.09 -8.56
CA ILE A 22 33.56 6.67 -7.91
C ILE A 22 32.27 6.17 -8.58
N PHE A 23 32.24 6.05 -9.92
CA PHE A 23 31.05 5.59 -10.64
C PHE A 23 30.81 4.07 -10.57
N ARG A 24 31.84 3.24 -10.37
CA ARG A 24 31.70 1.77 -10.33
C ARG A 24 31.38 1.21 -8.94
N CYS A 25 31.42 2.03 -7.88
CA CYS A 25 31.12 1.58 -6.51
C CYS A 25 29.64 1.72 -6.11
N VAL A 26 28.76 2.18 -7.01
CA VAL A 26 27.30 2.33 -6.75
C VAL A 26 26.49 1.09 -7.16
N SER A 27 27.15 0.03 -7.64
CA SER A 27 26.48 -1.23 -7.99
C SER A 27 26.66 -2.25 -6.86
N LYS A 28 25.57 -2.49 -6.10
CA LYS A 28 25.37 -3.58 -5.11
C LYS A 28 26.08 -3.45 -3.74
N MET A 29 25.56 -2.58 -2.88
CA MET A 29 25.40 -2.93 -1.46
C MET A 29 24.20 -3.89 -1.32
N SER A 30 24.42 -5.18 -1.58
CA SER A 30 23.37 -6.21 -1.66
C SER A 30 22.82 -6.69 -0.30
N GLY A 31 22.72 -5.82 0.70
CA GLY A 31 22.31 -6.23 2.06
C GLY A 31 21.63 -5.19 2.94
N CYS A 32 21.54 -3.92 2.53
CA CYS A 32 20.85 -2.93 3.35
C CYS A 32 19.34 -3.07 3.18
N LYS A 33 18.65 -3.54 4.24
CA LYS A 33 17.18 -3.55 4.28
C LYS A 33 16.68 -2.12 4.04
N ARG A 34 15.77 -1.95 3.09
CA ARG A 34 15.17 -0.64 2.81
C ARG A 34 14.37 -0.21 4.04
N LYS A 35 14.48 1.06 4.42
CA LYS A 35 13.65 1.64 5.48
C LYS A 35 12.17 1.46 5.09
N HIS A 36 11.34 1.07 6.06
CA HIS A 36 9.90 0.97 5.84
C HIS A 36 9.29 2.37 5.91
N VAL A 37 8.57 2.76 4.87
CA VAL A 37 7.85 4.03 4.78
C VAL A 37 6.36 3.74 4.80
N VAL A 38 5.65 4.29 5.78
CA VAL A 38 4.19 4.16 5.89
C VAL A 38 3.55 5.30 5.09
N LEU A 39 2.76 4.95 4.07
CA LEU A 39 2.01 5.92 3.26
C LEU A 39 0.56 6.03 3.75
N SER A 40 0.02 7.25 3.78
CA SER A 40 -1.41 7.47 4.00
C SER A 40 -2.23 6.95 2.82
N ILE A 41 -3.52 6.71 3.05
CA ILE A 41 -4.44 6.24 2.01
C ILE A 41 -4.52 7.28 0.87
N GLN A 42 -4.60 8.57 1.21
CA GLN A 42 -4.62 9.67 0.24
C GLN A 42 -3.37 9.69 -0.65
N GLN A 43 -2.18 9.50 -0.07
CA GLN A 43 -0.93 9.45 -0.83
C GLN A 43 -0.91 8.26 -1.80
N LYS A 44 -1.45 7.10 -1.40
CA LYS A 44 -1.54 5.93 -2.29
C LYS A 44 -2.46 6.22 -3.48
N LEU A 45 -3.60 6.88 -3.27
CA LEU A 45 -4.52 7.29 -4.33
C LEU A 45 -3.89 8.32 -5.27
N GLU A 46 -3.19 9.31 -4.73
CA GLU A 46 -2.49 10.31 -5.52
C GLU A 46 -1.45 9.67 -6.45
N ILE A 47 -0.64 8.74 -5.93
CA ILE A 47 0.34 7.98 -6.72
C ILE A 47 -0.37 7.19 -7.84
N ILE A 48 -1.49 6.54 -7.57
CA ILE A 48 -2.27 5.79 -8.58
C ILE A 48 -2.80 6.73 -9.67
N ASN A 49 -3.35 7.88 -9.29
CA ASN A 49 -3.87 8.88 -10.22
C ASN A 49 -2.77 9.46 -11.11
N GLN A 50 -1.60 9.76 -10.56
CA GLN A 50 -0.45 10.25 -11.33
C GLN A 50 0.08 9.16 -12.28
N LEU A 51 0.06 7.89 -11.89
CA LEU A 51 0.40 6.77 -12.78
C LEU A 51 -0.56 6.61 -13.96
N GLY A 52 -1.85 6.92 -13.78
CA GLY A 52 -2.85 6.92 -14.86
C GLY A 52 -2.61 8.03 -15.89
N LYS A 53 -2.15 9.20 -15.45
CA LYS A 53 -1.89 10.39 -16.28
C LYS A 53 -0.53 10.39 -17.01
N ARG A 54 0.12 9.23 -17.17
CA ARG A 54 1.50 9.04 -17.68
C ARG A 54 2.63 9.48 -16.73
N GLY A 55 2.46 9.36 -15.42
CA GLY A 55 3.53 9.60 -14.45
C GLY A 55 4.72 8.64 -14.61
N VAL A 56 5.94 9.15 -14.47
CA VAL A 56 7.17 8.35 -14.51
C VAL A 56 7.42 7.71 -13.15
N VAL A 57 7.50 6.38 -13.10
CA VAL A 57 7.69 5.59 -11.86
C VAL A 57 8.90 6.07 -11.03
N LYS A 58 10.00 6.44 -11.70
CA LYS A 58 11.22 6.93 -11.05
C LYS A 58 11.00 8.25 -10.31
N GLN A 59 10.26 9.18 -10.91
CA GLN A 59 9.99 10.49 -10.32
C GLN A 59 9.10 10.34 -9.08
N LEU A 60 8.06 9.49 -9.16
CA LEU A 60 7.17 9.19 -8.04
C LEU A 60 7.92 8.50 -6.89
N ALA A 61 8.80 7.56 -7.21
CA ALA A 61 9.64 6.90 -6.21
C ALA A 61 10.50 7.91 -5.42
N MET A 62 11.11 8.86 -6.12
CA MET A 62 11.93 9.90 -5.49
C MET A 62 11.11 10.88 -4.66
N GLN A 63 9.96 11.35 -5.18
CA GLN A 63 9.11 12.34 -4.51
C GLN A 63 8.56 11.83 -3.18
N TYR A 64 8.13 10.57 -3.12
CA TYR A 64 7.53 9.97 -1.92
C TYR A 64 8.53 9.17 -1.09
N GLY A 65 9.81 9.12 -1.49
CA GLY A 65 10.86 8.37 -0.77
C GLY A 65 10.63 6.86 -0.74
N ILE A 66 9.93 6.32 -1.74
CA ILE A 66 9.57 4.90 -1.84
C ILE A 66 10.39 4.20 -2.94
N GLY A 67 10.51 2.88 -2.84
CA GLY A 67 11.15 2.09 -3.89
C GLY A 67 10.28 2.05 -5.15
N GLU A 68 10.90 2.02 -6.33
CA GLU A 68 10.17 1.83 -7.59
C GLU A 68 9.30 0.56 -7.59
N GLN A 69 9.74 -0.47 -6.86
CA GLN A 69 8.99 -1.71 -6.70
C GLN A 69 7.66 -1.45 -5.98
N THR A 70 7.68 -0.67 -4.90
CA THR A 70 6.47 -0.27 -4.16
C THR A 70 5.49 0.48 -5.07
N VAL A 71 5.98 1.38 -5.93
CA VAL A 71 5.14 2.09 -6.92
C VAL A 71 4.49 1.10 -7.91
N ARG A 72 5.25 0.10 -8.38
CA ARG A 72 4.72 -0.96 -9.25
C ARG A 72 3.68 -1.82 -8.56
N ASP A 73 3.87 -2.12 -7.28
CA ASP A 73 2.93 -2.92 -6.50
C ASP A 73 1.64 -2.13 -6.21
N LEU A 74 1.73 -0.83 -5.88
CA LEU A 74 0.58 0.07 -5.78
C LEU A 74 -0.24 0.10 -7.08
N LYS A 75 0.43 0.12 -8.25
CA LYS A 75 -0.23 0.05 -9.56
C LYS A 75 -1.05 -1.25 -9.73
N LYS A 76 -0.56 -2.38 -9.23
CA LYS A 76 -1.28 -3.66 -9.27
C LYS A 76 -2.47 -3.66 -8.31
N GLN A 77 -2.30 -3.06 -7.14
CA GLN A 77 -3.35 -2.96 -6.11
C GLN A 77 -4.42 -1.91 -6.43
N LYS A 78 -4.31 -1.15 -7.53
CA LYS A 78 -5.24 -0.07 -7.90
C LYS A 78 -6.72 -0.49 -7.81
N ASN A 79 -7.05 -1.71 -8.23
CA ASN A 79 -8.43 -2.18 -8.29
C ASN A 79 -9.06 -2.27 -6.90
N GLN A 80 -8.27 -2.53 -5.84
CA GLN A 80 -8.76 -2.63 -4.47
C GLN A 80 -9.09 -1.25 -3.87
N PHE A 81 -8.47 -0.19 -4.39
CA PHE A 81 -8.73 1.17 -3.96
C PHE A 81 -9.89 1.80 -4.73
N ILE A 82 -9.97 1.53 -6.04
CA ILE A 82 -11.00 2.07 -6.96
C ILE A 82 -12.39 1.47 -6.67
N THR A 83 -12.47 0.20 -6.27
CA THR A 83 -13.74 -0.45 -5.88
C THR A 83 -14.46 0.23 -4.72
N ASN A 84 -13.85 1.20 -4.03
CA ASN A 84 -14.49 1.94 -2.96
C ASN A 84 -15.07 3.29 -3.43
N GLU A 85 -14.59 3.85 -4.54
CA GLU A 85 -15.06 5.13 -5.11
C GLU A 85 -16.06 4.93 -6.25
N ASP A 86 -15.96 3.82 -7.00
CA ASP A 86 -16.87 3.48 -8.10
C ASP A 86 -18.07 2.62 -7.66
N ASN A 87 -18.44 2.62 -6.37
CA ASN A 87 -19.78 2.18 -5.99
C ASN A 87 -20.80 3.28 -6.35
N GLU A 88 -20.92 3.59 -7.64
CA GLU A 88 -22.27 3.66 -8.17
C GLU A 88 -22.90 2.29 -7.86
N ILE A 89 -23.98 2.35 -7.10
CA ILE A 89 -24.73 1.24 -6.55
C ILE A 89 -25.06 0.23 -7.67
N HIS A 90 -24.30 -0.87 -7.77
CA HIS A 90 -24.70 -2.06 -8.53
C HIS A 90 -23.85 -3.28 -8.10
N GLY A 91 -24.27 -4.12 -7.15
CA GLY A 91 -25.54 -4.14 -6.46
C GLY A 91 -25.45 -4.97 -5.18
N PHE A 92 -26.12 -4.47 -4.14
CA PHE A 92 -26.56 -5.29 -3.02
C PHE A 92 -27.74 -4.65 -2.26
N THR A 93 -27.95 -3.34 -2.31
CA THR A 93 -29.04 -2.71 -1.55
C THR A 93 -30.28 -2.49 -2.42
N GLY A 94 -30.89 -3.60 -2.85
CA GLY A 94 -32.27 -3.65 -3.34
C GLY A 94 -33.24 -4.24 -2.32
N PHE A 95 -32.83 -4.32 -1.05
CA PHE A 95 -33.67 -4.80 0.03
C PHE A 95 -33.58 -3.81 1.18
N SER A 96 -34.74 -3.28 1.56
CA SER A 96 -34.91 -2.49 2.79
C SER A 96 -34.33 -3.28 3.96
N GLU A 97 -33.80 -2.62 4.99
CA GLU A 97 -33.27 -3.28 6.20
C GLU A 97 -34.26 -4.33 6.77
N ASN A 98 -35.54 -4.06 6.55
CA ASN A 98 -36.71 -4.89 6.84
C ASN A 98 -36.64 -6.27 6.17
N GLU A 99 -36.26 -6.36 4.90
CA GLU A 99 -36.26 -7.62 4.14
C GLU A 99 -35.09 -8.52 4.53
N ARG A 100 -33.93 -7.94 4.88
CA ARG A 100 -32.80 -8.69 5.44
C ARG A 100 -33.13 -9.26 6.82
N ALA A 101 -33.85 -8.49 7.64
CA ALA A 101 -34.32 -8.95 8.95
C ALA A 101 -35.33 -10.11 8.83
N ILE A 102 -36.19 -10.09 7.81
CA ILE A 102 -37.13 -11.18 7.53
C ILE A 102 -36.38 -12.46 7.11
N GLU A 103 -35.36 -12.35 6.27
CA GLU A 103 -34.54 -13.50 5.84
C GLU A 103 -33.78 -14.15 6.99
N LEU A 104 -33.15 -13.33 7.85
CA LEU A 104 -32.43 -13.82 9.04
C LEU A 104 -33.38 -14.52 10.02
N THR A 105 -34.58 -13.98 10.24
CA THR A 105 -35.59 -14.60 11.11
C THR A 105 -36.04 -15.97 10.57
N LYS A 106 -36.21 -16.10 9.24
CA LYS A 106 -36.57 -17.37 8.61
C LYS A 106 -35.48 -18.44 8.78
N LEU A 107 -34.21 -18.04 8.66
CA LEU A 107 -33.07 -18.94 8.87
C LEU A 107 -32.93 -19.34 10.34
N ALA A 108 -33.09 -18.40 11.28
CA ALA A 108 -33.04 -18.67 12.71
C ALA A 108 -34.09 -19.70 13.14
N ASN A 109 -35.30 -19.61 12.59
CA ASN A 109 -36.39 -20.55 12.88
C ASN A 109 -36.22 -21.94 12.24
N GLN A 110 -35.31 -22.09 11.28
CA GLN A 110 -35.05 -23.37 10.61
C GLN A 110 -34.06 -24.25 11.38
N VAL A 111 -33.29 -23.71 12.33
CA VAL A 111 -32.28 -24.46 13.07
C VAL A 111 -32.92 -25.12 14.30
N PRO A 112 -33.19 -26.44 14.30
CA PRO A 112 -33.67 -27.11 15.50
C PRO A 112 -32.54 -27.18 16.53
N GLY A 113 -32.74 -26.60 17.71
CA GLY A 113 -31.77 -26.63 18.81
C GLY A 113 -31.43 -25.27 19.42
N GLY A 114 -32.01 -24.17 18.93
CA GLY A 114 -32.04 -22.92 19.70
C GLY A 114 -33.08 -23.05 20.81
N GLU A 115 -32.65 -22.96 22.07
CA GLU A 115 -33.57 -22.85 23.20
C GLU A 115 -34.40 -21.57 23.07
N GLU A 116 -35.69 -21.63 23.40
CA GLU A 116 -36.55 -20.45 23.43
C GLU A 116 -36.02 -19.50 24.52
N VAL A 117 -35.63 -18.29 24.12
CA VAL A 117 -35.15 -17.26 25.05
C VAL A 117 -36.37 -16.66 25.78
N ASN A 118 -36.85 -17.38 26.80
CA ASN A 118 -37.93 -16.94 27.68
C ASN A 118 -37.38 -16.37 29.00
N GLU A 119 -38.20 -15.65 29.77
CA GLU A 119 -37.76 -14.98 31.00
C GLU A 119 -37.19 -15.95 32.05
N GLU A 120 -37.59 -17.22 32.02
CA GLU A 120 -37.12 -18.26 32.94
C GLU A 120 -35.71 -18.74 32.57
N ASN A 121 -35.45 -19.01 31.28
CA ASN A 121 -34.14 -19.40 30.76
C ASN A 121 -33.09 -18.29 30.94
N ILE A 122 -33.51 -17.03 30.74
CA ILE A 122 -32.63 -15.88 30.95
C ILE A 122 -32.19 -15.77 32.42
N ARG A 123 -33.11 -16.02 33.38
CA ARG A 123 -32.79 -15.98 34.81
C ARG A 123 -31.81 -17.07 35.21
N GLU A 124 -32.00 -18.29 34.70
CA GLU A 124 -31.09 -19.41 34.95
C GLU A 124 -29.64 -19.10 34.51
N TRP A 125 -29.47 -18.39 33.39
CA TRP A 125 -28.15 -17.94 32.94
C TRP A 125 -27.51 -16.91 33.89
N PHE A 126 -28.28 -15.95 34.40
CA PHE A 126 -27.76 -14.97 35.37
C PHE A 126 -27.42 -15.60 36.73
N ASP A 127 -28.12 -16.65 37.12
CA ASP A 127 -27.84 -17.39 38.35
C ASP A 127 -26.58 -18.29 38.21
N CYS A 128 -26.24 -18.74 37.00
CA CYS A 128 -25.01 -19.49 36.74
C CYS A 128 -23.74 -18.60 36.69
N ASP A 129 -23.86 -17.37 36.19
CA ASP A 129 -22.74 -16.41 36.08
C ASP A 129 -22.41 -15.69 37.41
N SER A 130 -23.24 -15.86 38.43
CA SER A 130 -23.06 -15.27 39.76
C SER A 130 -22.29 -16.17 40.76
N CYS A 131 -21.69 -17.26 40.28
CA CYS A 131 -20.74 -18.10 41.05
C CYS A 131 -19.38 -17.44 41.28
#